data_AF-A0A2I0H0X7-F1
#
_entry.id   AF-A0A2I0H0X7-F1
#
_cell.length_a   1.000
_cell.length_b   1.000
_cell.length_c   1.000
_cell.angle_alpha   90.00
_cell.angle_beta   90.00
_cell.angle_gamma   90.00
#
_symmetry.space_group_name_H-M   'P 1'
#
loop_
_entity.id
_entity.type
_entity.pdbx_description
1 polymer ?
#
loop_
_entity_poly.entity_id
_entity_poly.type
_entity_poly.pdbx_seq_one_letter_code
_entity_poly.pdbx_strand_id
1 'polypeptide(L)'
;MRSLCALALLVLVSITALEANAQQRGGVGSIISLPLFDQMLKHRNDAACPGKGFYTYDAFIAAANSFRGFGTTGVVETRKREVAAFLGQTSHETRGGGPKSPDGPFSWGYCFVKERDQKVYCDNKPGWPCAPGQKYFGRGPIQLT
;
A
#
# COMPACT_ATOMS: atom_id res chain seq x y z
N MET A 1 4.78 53.99 -6.77
CA MET A 1 5.54 52.99 -5.96
C MET A 1 4.65 51.95 -5.27
N ARG A 2 3.47 52.29 -4.74
CA ARG A 2 2.59 51.31 -4.04
C ARG A 2 1.95 50.23 -4.93
N SER A 3 1.67 50.54 -6.19
CA SER A 3 1.00 49.62 -7.15
C SER A 3 1.90 48.48 -7.65
N LEU A 4 3.23 48.70 -7.71
CA LEU A 4 4.19 47.69 -8.17
C LEU A 4 4.39 46.55 -7.15
N CYS A 5 4.34 46.83 -5.84
CA CYS A 5 4.41 45.79 -4.80
C CYS A 5 3.19 44.86 -4.79
N ALA A 6 1.99 45.39 -5.07
CA ALA A 6 0.77 44.58 -5.08
C ALA A 6 0.75 43.58 -6.25
N LEU A 7 1.23 43.99 -7.44
CA LEU A 7 1.39 43.09 -8.59
C LEU A 7 2.45 42.01 -8.31
N ALA A 8 3.59 42.37 -7.69
CA ALA A 8 4.64 41.41 -7.36
C ALA A 8 4.16 40.33 -6.36
N LEU A 9 3.38 40.71 -5.34
CA LEU A 9 2.77 39.76 -4.41
C LEU A 9 1.75 38.85 -5.11
N LEU A 10 0.89 39.40 -5.98
CA LEU A 10 -0.10 38.61 -6.73
C LEU A 10 0.55 37.59 -7.66
N VAL A 11 1.66 37.96 -8.32
CA VAL A 11 2.42 37.05 -9.18
C VAL A 11 3.08 35.93 -8.36
N LEU A 12 3.67 36.25 -7.20
CA LEU A 12 4.26 35.25 -6.29
C LEU A 12 3.22 34.27 -5.73
N VAL A 13 2.03 34.77 -5.36
CA VAL A 13 0.91 33.93 -4.89
C VAL A 13 0.37 33.03 -6.03
N SER A 14 0.36 33.54 -7.26
CA SER A 14 -0.08 32.77 -8.44
C SER A 14 0.92 31.67 -8.81
N ILE A 15 2.22 31.94 -8.71
CA ILE A 15 3.29 30.97 -9.00
C ILE A 15 3.29 29.85 -7.97
N THR A 16 3.16 30.18 -6.68
CA THR A 16 3.07 29.17 -5.60
C THR A 16 1.80 28.32 -5.68
N ALA A 17 0.67 28.88 -6.11
CA ALA A 17 -0.57 28.13 -6.35
C ALA A 17 -0.45 27.16 -7.55
N LEU A 18 0.31 27.52 -8.58
CA LEU A 18 0.56 26.67 -9.75
C LEU A 18 1.45 25.47 -9.40
N GLU A 19 2.50 25.68 -8.61
CA GLU A 19 3.41 24.63 -8.13
C GLU A 19 2.71 23.67 -7.16
N ALA A 20 1.82 24.18 -6.31
CA ALA A 20 0.98 23.36 -5.41
C ALA A 20 0.01 22.44 -6.19
N ASN A 21 -0.51 22.90 -7.32
CA ASN A 21 -1.43 22.12 -8.16
C ASN A 21 -0.72 21.04 -9.00
N ALA A 22 0.55 21.23 -9.35
CA ALA A 22 1.31 20.22 -10.09
C ALA A 22 1.65 18.99 -9.23
N GLN A 23 1.86 19.18 -7.92
CA GLN A 23 2.13 18.11 -6.95
C GLN A 23 0.89 17.24 -6.62
N GLN A 24 -0.31 17.66 -7.04
CA GLN A 24 -1.60 17.06 -6.68
C GLN A 24 -2.20 16.12 -7.74
N ARG A 25 -1.52 15.85 -8.85
CA ARG A 25 -2.09 15.05 -9.97
C ARG A 25 -1.58 13.60 -10.10
N GLY A 26 -0.69 13.14 -9.23
CA GLY A 26 -0.21 11.76 -9.23
C GLY A 26 -1.04 10.85 -8.30
N GLY A 27 -1.48 9.70 -8.82
CA GLY A 27 -2.00 8.62 -7.97
C GLY A 27 -0.88 7.95 -7.17
N VAL A 28 -1.16 6.86 -6.43
CA VAL A 28 -0.16 6.19 -5.58
C VAL A 28 1.12 5.79 -6.34
N GLY A 29 1.03 5.53 -7.65
CA GLY A 29 2.18 5.20 -8.51
C GLY A 29 3.23 6.31 -8.63
N SER A 30 2.90 7.57 -8.31
CA SER A 30 3.91 8.64 -8.20
C SER A 30 4.69 8.61 -6.88
N ILE A 31 4.23 7.84 -5.90
CA ILE A 31 4.87 7.66 -4.58
C ILE A 31 5.69 6.38 -4.56
N ILE A 32 5.18 5.30 -5.15
CA ILE A 32 5.86 4.01 -5.24
C ILE A 32 5.86 3.53 -6.68
N SER A 33 7.05 3.45 -7.27
CA SER A 33 7.23 2.90 -8.62
C SER A 33 7.31 1.38 -8.57
N LEU A 34 7.10 0.73 -9.73
CA LEU A 34 7.27 -0.73 -9.87
C LEU A 34 8.64 -1.22 -9.37
N PRO A 35 9.79 -0.61 -9.75
CA PRO A 35 11.09 -1.02 -9.22
C PRO A 35 11.20 -0.90 -7.71
N LEU A 36 10.63 0.15 -7.09
CA LEU A 36 10.65 0.30 -5.64
C LEU A 36 9.74 -0.73 -4.95
N PHE A 37 8.56 -1.01 -5.51
CA PHE A 37 7.67 -2.07 -5.03
C PHE A 37 8.36 -3.44 -5.08
N ASP A 38 9.04 -3.75 -6.18
CA ASP A 38 9.80 -4.99 -6.33
C ASP A 38 11.02 -5.04 -5.40
N GLN A 39 11.69 -3.92 -5.16
CA GLN A 39 12.79 -3.84 -4.21
C GLN A 39 12.32 -4.05 -2.76
N MET A 40 11.19 -3.45 -2.37
CA MET A 40 10.61 -3.62 -1.03
C MET A 40 10.11 -5.04 -0.80
N LEU A 41 9.46 -5.63 -1.81
CA LEU A 41 8.86 -6.97 -1.74
C LEU A 41 9.67 -7.99 -2.54
N LYS A 42 10.99 -7.97 -2.33
CA LYS A 42 12.00 -8.66 -3.14
C LYS A 42 11.76 -10.16 -3.26
N HIS A 43 11.51 -10.85 -2.14
CA HIS A 43 11.42 -12.32 -2.11
C HIS A 43 9.99 -12.86 -2.25
N ARG A 44 8.98 -12.00 -2.50
CA ARG A 44 7.57 -12.46 -2.59
C ARG A 44 7.32 -13.49 -3.69
N ASN A 45 8.19 -13.50 -4.71
CA ASN A 45 8.10 -14.39 -5.88
C ASN A 45 9.13 -15.53 -5.85
N ASP A 46 9.85 -15.70 -4.74
CA ASP A 46 10.77 -16.82 -4.56
C ASP A 46 9.99 -18.14 -4.50
N ALA A 47 10.62 -19.24 -4.92
CA ALA A 47 9.98 -20.56 -4.92
C ALA A 47 9.54 -21.04 -3.52
N ALA A 48 10.16 -20.51 -2.46
CA ALA A 48 9.80 -20.79 -1.08
C ALA A 48 8.50 -20.12 -0.63
N CYS A 49 7.95 -19.18 -1.41
CA CYS A 49 6.73 -18.45 -1.06
C CYS A 49 5.48 -19.08 -1.68
N PRO A 50 4.52 -19.58 -0.89
CA PRO A 50 3.28 -20.13 -1.41
C PRO A 50 2.44 -19.12 -2.21
N GLY A 51 2.63 -17.82 -1.95
CA GLY A 51 1.99 -16.72 -2.67
C GLY A 51 2.68 -16.26 -3.95
N LYS A 52 3.75 -16.96 -4.40
CA LYS A 52 4.52 -16.58 -5.59
C LYS A 52 3.61 -16.27 -6.79
N GLY A 53 3.80 -15.09 -7.38
CA GLY A 53 3.05 -14.63 -8.54
C GLY A 53 1.67 -14.03 -8.26
N PHE A 54 1.17 -14.10 -7.01
CA PHE A 54 -0.16 -13.57 -6.67
C PHE A 54 -0.17 -12.05 -6.51
N TYR A 55 0.83 -11.49 -5.84
CA TYR A 55 0.91 -10.05 -5.54
C TYR A 55 1.65 -9.29 -6.63
N THR A 56 0.90 -8.70 -7.55
CA THR A 56 1.43 -7.87 -8.65
C THR A 56 1.31 -6.39 -8.32
N TYR A 57 2.24 -5.60 -8.88
CA TYR A 57 2.18 -4.14 -8.77
C TYR A 57 0.91 -3.57 -9.43
N ASP A 58 0.51 -4.12 -10.58
CA ASP A 58 -0.71 -3.67 -11.27
C ASP A 58 -1.97 -3.88 -10.42
N ALA A 59 -2.06 -5.01 -9.70
CA ALA A 59 -3.16 -5.24 -8.76
C ALA A 59 -3.12 -4.27 -7.57
N PHE A 60 -1.93 -3.96 -7.06
CA PHE A 60 -1.75 -2.94 -6.02
C PHE A 60 -2.22 -1.56 -6.49
N ILE A 61 -1.81 -1.11 -7.69
CA ILE A 61 -2.24 0.17 -8.25
C ILE A 61 -3.75 0.20 -8.51
N ALA A 62 -4.31 -0.86 -9.09
CA ALA A 62 -5.75 -0.96 -9.34
C ALA A 62 -6.56 -0.89 -8.03
N ALA A 63 -6.13 -1.60 -6.98
CA ALA A 63 -6.77 -1.54 -5.67
C ALA A 63 -6.65 -0.13 -5.05
N ALA A 64 -5.45 0.45 -5.04
CA ALA A 64 -5.20 1.79 -4.49
C ALA A 64 -6.07 2.87 -5.17
N ASN A 65 -6.29 2.78 -6.48
CA ASN A 65 -7.15 3.72 -7.21
C ASN A 65 -8.63 3.68 -6.77
N SER A 66 -9.07 2.61 -6.09
CA SER A 66 -10.40 2.53 -5.49
C SER A 66 -10.50 3.31 -4.17
N PHE A 67 -9.36 3.67 -3.55
CA PHE A 67 -9.27 4.40 -2.30
C PHE A 67 -8.57 5.75 -2.53
N ARG A 68 -9.32 6.74 -3.03
CA ARG A 68 -8.77 8.01 -3.53
C ARG A 68 -7.85 8.77 -2.56
N GLY A 69 -7.96 8.56 -1.24
CA GLY A 69 -7.11 9.19 -0.23
C GLY A 69 -5.80 8.47 0.07
N PHE A 70 -5.66 7.20 -0.33
CA PHE A 70 -4.50 6.37 -0.01
C PHE A 70 -3.28 6.80 -0.83
N GLY A 71 -2.20 7.20 -0.15
CA GLY A 71 -0.95 7.63 -0.78
C GLY A 71 -1.05 8.95 -1.53
N THR A 72 -2.14 9.69 -1.35
CA THR A 72 -2.41 10.98 -2.03
C THR A 72 -2.74 12.10 -1.05
N THR A 73 -2.90 11.79 0.24
CA THR A 73 -3.29 12.75 1.28
C THR A 73 -2.08 13.44 1.91
N GLY A 74 -2.14 14.76 2.07
CA GLY A 74 -1.10 15.56 2.72
C GLY A 74 0.15 15.80 1.86
N VAL A 75 1.26 16.17 2.50
CA VAL A 75 2.55 16.42 1.85
C VAL A 75 3.23 15.12 1.41
N VAL A 76 4.16 15.20 0.45
CA VAL A 76 4.83 14.02 -0.14
C VAL A 76 5.41 13.08 0.92
N GLU A 77 6.02 13.61 1.98
CA GLU A 77 6.58 12.80 3.06
C GLU A 77 5.51 12.03 3.85
N THR A 78 4.32 12.61 4.03
CA THR A 78 3.20 11.90 4.65
C THR A 78 2.68 10.79 3.74
N ARG A 79 2.59 11.03 2.43
CA ARG A 79 2.16 10.03 1.44
C ARG A 79 3.13 8.84 1.38
N LYS A 80 4.44 9.11 1.35
CA LYS A 80 5.49 8.07 1.45
C LYS A 80 5.34 7.27 2.74
N ARG A 81 5.14 7.96 3.87
CA ARG A 81 4.97 7.32 5.18
C ARG A 81 3.74 6.43 5.23
N GLU A 82 2.61 6.86 4.66
CA GLU A 82 1.38 6.08 4.58
C GLU A 82 1.60 4.78 3.78
N VAL A 83 2.17 4.88 2.58
CA VAL A 83 2.46 3.70 1.74
C VAL A 83 3.45 2.76 2.42
N ALA A 84 4.52 3.31 3.04
CA ALA A 84 5.49 2.52 3.78
C ALA A 84 4.88 1.82 5.00
N ALA A 85 4.00 2.50 5.74
CA ALA A 85 3.31 1.92 6.89
C ALA A 85 2.36 0.80 6.48
N PHE A 86 1.58 1.01 5.40
CA PHE A 86 0.71 -0.01 4.84
C PHE A 86 1.50 -1.24 4.40
N LEU A 87 2.54 -1.06 3.60
CA LEU A 87 3.39 -2.16 3.12
C LEU A 87 4.13 -2.83 4.28
N GLY A 88 4.56 -2.09 5.29
CA GLY A 88 5.22 -2.64 6.48
C GLY A 88 4.29 -3.55 7.29
N GLN A 89 3.09 -3.09 7.62
CA GLN A 89 2.11 -3.89 8.37
C GLN A 89 1.67 -5.12 7.58
N THR A 90 1.28 -4.93 6.32
CA THR A 90 0.85 -6.06 5.48
C THR A 90 1.98 -7.04 5.16
N SER A 91 3.23 -6.58 5.11
CA SER A 91 4.40 -7.46 5.03
C SER A 91 4.58 -8.31 6.28
N HIS A 92 4.30 -7.76 7.47
CA HIS A 92 4.33 -8.51 8.72
C HIS A 92 3.31 -9.65 8.72
N GLU A 93 2.07 -9.34 8.35
CA GLU A 93 0.96 -10.31 8.28
C GLU A 93 1.22 -11.48 7.31
N THR A 94 2.01 -11.24 6.27
CA THR A 94 2.25 -12.19 5.18
C THR A 94 3.68 -12.72 5.10
N ARG A 95 4.47 -12.49 6.16
CA ARG A 95 5.92 -12.75 6.17
C ARG A 95 6.28 -14.23 6.04
N GLY A 96 7.29 -14.54 5.22
CA GLY A 96 7.87 -15.88 5.11
C GLY A 96 9.30 -16.04 5.60
N GLY A 97 10.04 -14.95 5.81
CA GLY A 97 11.46 -14.98 6.20
C GLY A 97 11.67 -15.14 7.70
N GLY A 98 12.91 -15.38 8.10
CA GLY A 98 13.37 -15.43 9.50
C GLY A 98 14.68 -14.64 9.69
N PRO A 99 15.27 -14.66 10.89
CA PRO A 99 16.47 -13.87 11.20
C PRO A 99 17.68 -14.15 10.29
N LYS A 100 17.76 -15.33 9.67
CA LYS A 100 18.85 -15.78 8.79
C LYS A 100 18.46 -15.81 7.31
N SER A 101 17.32 -15.25 6.94
CA SER A 101 16.89 -15.23 5.54
C SER A 101 17.79 -14.32 4.69
N PRO A 102 17.99 -14.65 3.40
CA PRO A 102 18.65 -13.76 2.44
C PRO A 102 18.07 -12.35 2.49
N ASP A 103 18.93 -11.33 2.44
CA ASP A 103 18.56 -9.91 2.54
C ASP A 103 17.81 -9.51 3.83
N GLY A 104 17.87 -10.35 4.87
CA GLY A 104 17.30 -10.08 6.20
C GLY A 104 15.81 -10.43 6.32
N PRO A 105 15.25 -10.37 7.54
CA PRO A 105 13.87 -10.81 7.81
C PRO A 105 12.79 -9.90 7.19
N PHE A 106 13.14 -8.67 6.80
CA PHE A 106 12.19 -7.64 6.36
C PHE A 106 11.97 -7.60 4.84
N SER A 107 12.77 -8.32 4.06
CA SER A 107 12.63 -8.43 2.59
C SER A 107 11.67 -9.56 2.15
N TRP A 108 11.04 -10.24 3.12
CA TRP A 108 10.22 -11.44 2.93
C TRP A 108 8.73 -11.23 3.25
N GLY A 109 8.25 -9.97 3.14
CA GLY A 109 6.82 -9.68 3.13
C GLY A 109 6.13 -10.29 1.91
N TYR A 110 4.80 -10.41 1.96
CA TYR A 110 3.97 -10.85 0.83
C TYR A 110 4.27 -12.28 0.35
N CYS A 111 4.77 -13.13 1.24
CA CYS A 111 5.11 -14.52 0.93
C CYS A 111 3.89 -15.46 1.02
N PHE A 112 2.94 -15.16 1.91
CA PHE A 112 1.70 -15.90 2.10
C PHE A 112 0.47 -15.12 1.61
N VAL A 113 -0.53 -15.85 1.10
CA VAL A 113 -1.85 -15.29 0.71
C VAL A 113 -2.95 -15.74 1.66
N LYS A 114 -2.82 -16.95 2.21
CA LYS A 114 -3.78 -17.57 3.11
C LYS A 114 -3.09 -17.83 4.44
N GLU A 115 -3.86 -17.72 5.52
CA GLU A 115 -3.47 -18.21 6.83
C GLU A 115 -3.05 -19.68 6.76
N ARG A 116 -2.13 -20.09 7.63
CA ARG A 116 -1.60 -21.45 7.65
C ARG A 116 -2.62 -22.46 8.20
N ASP A 117 -3.30 -22.11 9.29
CA ASP A 117 -4.22 -23.03 9.99
C ASP A 117 -5.61 -23.11 9.35
N GLN A 118 -6.00 -22.10 8.56
CA GLN A 118 -7.26 -22.05 7.79
C GLN A 118 -8.52 -22.45 8.58
N LYS A 119 -8.67 -21.87 9.78
CA LYS A 119 -9.83 -22.09 10.66
C LYS A 119 -11.11 -21.51 10.04
N VAL A 120 -12.26 -21.85 10.62
CA VAL A 120 -13.57 -21.47 10.05
C VAL A 120 -13.87 -19.97 10.24
N TYR A 121 -13.50 -19.39 11.38
CA TYR A 121 -13.81 -18.01 11.78
C TYR A 121 -15.21 -17.52 11.35
N CYS A 122 -16.25 -18.23 11.80
CA CYS A 122 -17.62 -17.83 11.55
C CYS A 122 -18.24 -17.29 12.85
N ASP A 123 -18.60 -16.01 12.83
CA ASP A 123 -19.45 -15.38 13.83
C ASP A 123 -20.79 -15.06 13.19
N ASN A 124 -21.72 -16.01 13.29
CA ASN A 124 -22.98 -15.97 12.54
C ASN A 124 -23.92 -14.90 13.12
N LYS A 125 -23.96 -13.73 12.48
CA LYS A 125 -24.73 -12.56 12.92
C LYS A 125 -25.78 -12.12 11.91
N PRO A 126 -26.92 -11.56 12.36
CA PRO A 126 -27.85 -10.87 11.46
C PRO A 126 -27.11 -9.80 10.63
N GLY A 127 -27.31 -9.80 9.31
CA GLY A 127 -26.62 -8.92 8.37
C GLY A 127 -25.30 -9.48 7.80
N TRP A 128 -24.65 -10.41 8.50
CA TRP A 128 -23.41 -11.09 8.05
C TRP A 128 -23.48 -12.60 8.30
N PRO A 129 -24.49 -13.30 7.74
CA PRO A 129 -24.63 -14.73 7.95
C PRO A 129 -23.47 -15.49 7.29
N CYS A 130 -23.02 -16.56 7.95
CA CYS A 130 -21.98 -17.41 7.39
C CYS A 130 -22.54 -18.26 6.25
N ALA A 131 -21.92 -18.17 5.08
CA ALA A 131 -22.29 -18.97 3.93
C ALA A 131 -21.94 -20.46 4.19
N PRO A 132 -22.85 -21.41 3.88
CA PRO A 132 -22.60 -22.84 4.10
C PRO A 132 -21.30 -23.32 3.46
N GLY A 133 -20.49 -24.05 4.24
CA GLY A 133 -19.20 -24.60 3.78
C GLY A 133 -18.06 -23.59 3.61
N GLN A 134 -18.31 -22.29 3.82
CA GLN A 134 -17.26 -21.27 3.74
C GLN A 134 -16.47 -21.15 5.04
N LYS A 135 -15.22 -20.70 4.90
CA LYS A 135 -14.31 -20.40 6.01
C LYS A 135 -13.74 -19.00 5.83
N TYR A 136 -13.67 -18.23 6.91
CA TYR A 136 -13.21 -16.84 6.91
C TYR A 136 -11.84 -16.67 7.56
N PHE A 137 -10.96 -17.68 7.45
CA PHE A 137 -9.53 -17.54 7.79
C PHE A 137 -8.85 -16.37 7.10
N GLY A 138 -7.72 -15.93 7.68
CA GLY A 138 -6.92 -14.81 7.21
C GLY A 138 -6.57 -14.90 5.73
N ARG A 139 -6.90 -13.87 4.96
CA ARG A 139 -6.57 -13.79 3.53
C ARG A 139 -6.00 -12.43 3.13
N GLY A 140 -5.12 -12.48 2.13
CA GLY A 140 -4.54 -11.31 1.49
C GLY A 140 -3.55 -10.55 2.38
N PRO A 141 -3.19 -9.31 1.99
CA PRO A 141 -2.12 -8.54 2.62
C PRO A 141 -2.35 -8.25 4.10
N ILE A 142 -3.60 -8.04 4.52
CA ILE A 142 -3.96 -7.70 5.91
C ILE A 142 -4.47 -8.90 6.71
N GLN A 143 -4.42 -10.11 6.14
CA GLN A 143 -4.97 -11.32 6.75
C GLN A 143 -6.39 -11.12 7.31
N LEU A 144 -7.29 -10.57 6.49
CA LEU A 144 -8.67 -10.26 6.89
C LEU A 144 -9.41 -11.53 7.36
N THR A 145 -10.09 -11.43 8.50
CA THR A 145 -10.90 -12.47 9.14
C THR A 145 -12.27 -11.97 9.57
#